data_AF-A0A2N2DTV7-F1
#
_entry.id   AF-A0A2N2DTV7-F1
#
_cell.length_a   1.000
_cell.length_b   1.000
_cell.length_c   1.000
_cell.angle_alpha   90.00
_cell.angle_beta   90.00
_cell.angle_gamma   90.00
#
_symmetry.space_group_name_H-M   'P 1'
#
loop_
_entity.id
_entity.type
_entity.pdbx_description
1 polymer ?
#
loop_
_entity_poly.entity_id
_entity_poly.type
_entity_poly.pdbx_seq_one_letter_code
_entity_poly.pdbx_strand_id
1 'polypeptide(L)' 'MGNLLSDSLLLLVPMGVAFYTFTYALWLWRKKNKVGAVGVFILAVISVIYPGFVLFFVHR' A
#
# COMPACT_ATOMS: atom_id res chain seq x y z
N MET A 1 -23.20 10.87 5.60
CA MET A 1 -22.08 11.47 4.85
C MET A 1 -20.91 11.64 5.80
N GLY A 2 -19.98 10.70 5.80
CA GLY A 2 -18.73 10.82 6.58
C GLY A 2 -17.88 11.98 6.04
N ASN A 3 -17.17 12.66 6.94
CA ASN A 3 -16.33 13.80 6.60
C ASN A 3 -15.18 13.35 5.68
N LEU A 4 -15.17 13.81 4.42
CA LEU A 4 -14.10 13.60 3.42
C LEU A 4 -12.67 13.85 3.95
N LEU A 5 -12.55 14.73 4.95
CA LEU A 5 -11.30 15.01 5.65
C LEU A 5 -10.79 13.79 6.43
N SER A 6 -11.68 13.07 7.12
CA SER A 6 -11.38 11.85 7.86
C SER A 6 -10.94 10.72 6.91
N ASP A 7 -11.64 10.60 5.78
CA ASP A 7 -11.35 9.59 4.74
C ASP A 7 -9.96 9.81 4.12
N SER A 8 -9.58 11.08 3.91
CA SER A 8 -8.26 11.46 3.39
C SER A 8 -7.14 11.21 4.41
N LEU A 9 -7.40 11.42 5.70
CA LEU A 9 -6.47 11.12 6.80
C LEU A 9 -6.22 9.61 6.93
N LEU A 10 -7.24 8.78 6.71
CA LEU A 10 -7.13 7.32 6.74
C LEU A 10 -6.25 6.77 5.59
N LEU A 11 -6.11 7.51 4.48
CA LEU A 11 -5.25 7.14 3.35
C LEU A 11 -3.76 7.42 3.59
N LEU A 12 -3.40 8.30 4.54
CA LEU A 12 -2.00 8.60 4.87
C LEU A 12 -1.27 7.38 5.43
N VAL A 13 -1.96 6.55 6.22
CA VAL A 13 -1.39 5.33 6.82
C VAL A 13 -0.98 4.32 5.74
N PRO A 14 -1.87 3.86 4.83
CA PRO A 14 -1.49 2.95 3.75
C PRO A 14 -0.51 3.59 2.76
N MET A 15 -0.53 4.90 2.53
CA MET A 15 0.52 5.57 1.73
C MET A 15 1.90 5.46 2.38
N GLY A 16 2.00 5.68 3.70
CA GLY A 16 3.26 5.52 4.44
C GLY A 16 3.78 4.08 4.40
N VAL A 17 2.89 3.11 4.60
CA VAL A 17 3.20 1.68 4.50
C VAL A 17 3.66 1.33 3.08
N ALA A 18 2.97 1.82 2.05
CA ALA A 18 3.34 1.58 0.66
C ALA A 18 4.73 2.14 0.35
N PHE A 19 5.04 3.36 0.81
CA PHE A 19 6.34 3.99 0.57
C PHE A 19 7.49 3.21 1.21
N TYR A 20 7.31 2.74 2.45
CA TYR A 20 8.29 1.92 3.14
C TYR A 20 8.46 0.55 2.44
N THR A 21 7.36 -0.06 2.05
CA THR A 21 7.34 -1.35 1.35
C THR A 21 8.00 -1.26 -0.03
N PHE A 22 7.79 -0.16 -0.77
CA PHE A 22 8.44 0.09 -2.05
C PHE A 22 9.96 0.26 -1.90
N THR A 23 10.38 1.02 -0.90
CA THR A 23 11.80 1.22 -0.57
C THR A 23 12.46 -0.12 -0.21
N TYR A 24 11.74 -0.97 0.54
CA TYR A 24 12.20 -2.30 0.90
C TYR A 24 12.27 -3.25 -0.31
N ALA A 25 11.27 -3.23 -1.20
CA ALA A 25 11.29 -3.99 -2.45
C ALA A 25 12.48 -3.59 -3.33
N LEU A 26 12.76 -2.29 -3.45
CA LEU A 26 13.91 -1.78 -4.20
C LEU A 26 15.24 -2.25 -3.58
N TRP A 27 15.36 -2.21 -2.25
CA TRP A 27 16.54 -2.67 -1.54
C TRP A 27 16.78 -4.18 -1.74
N LEU A 28 15.70 -4.98 -1.69
CA LEU A 28 15.73 -6.42 -1.87
C LEU A 28 16.10 -6.81 -3.30
N TRP A 29 15.68 -6.02 -4.29
CA TRP A 29 16.09 -6.15 -5.68
C TRP A 29 17.59 -5.92 -5.87
N ARG A 30 18.17 -4.93 -5.17
CA ARG A 30 19.63 -4.68 -5.19
C ARG A 30 20.43 -5.79 -4.52
N LYS A 31 19.86 -6.52 -3.56
CA LYS A 31 20.51 -7.66 -2.89
C LYS A 31 20.50 -8.97 -3.69
N LYS A 32 20.19 -8.94 -5.00
CA LYS A 32 20.00 -10.10 -5.88
C LYS A 32 18.86 -11.06 -5.49
N ASN A 33 18.07 -10.76 -4.46
CA ASN A 33 16.96 -11.61 -4.02
C ASN A 33 15.66 -11.22 -4.75
N LYS A 34 15.61 -11.54 -6.05
CA LYS A 34 14.53 -11.11 -6.96
C LYS A 34 13.16 -11.69 -6.56
N VAL A 35 13.11 -12.92 -6.07
CA VAL A 35 11.85 -13.57 -5.64
C VAL A 35 11.25 -12.86 -4.43
N GLY A 36 12.08 -12.53 -3.43
CA GLY A 36 11.65 -11.74 -2.29
C GLY A 36 11.18 -10.35 -2.70
N ALA A 37 11.89 -9.69 -3.63
CA ALA A 37 11.52 -8.37 -4.12
C ALA A 37 10.15 -8.35 -4.81
N VAL A 38 9.84 -9.38 -5.61
CA VAL A 38 8.53 -9.55 -6.24
C VAL A 38 7.44 -9.80 -5.19
N GLY A 39 7.70 -10.64 -4.19
CA GLY A 39 6.74 -10.88 -3.10
C GLY A 39 6.39 -9.62 -2.32
N VAL A 40 7.40 -8.82 -1.97
CA VAL A 40 7.22 -7.54 -1.26
C VAL A 40 6.51 -6.50 -2.15
N PHE A 41 6.82 -6.48 -3.45
CA PHE A 41 6.14 -5.61 -4.40
C PHE A 41 4.64 -5.93 -4.51
N ILE A 42 4.29 -7.21 -4.63
CA ILE A 42 2.91 -7.67 -4.64
C ILE A 42 2.20 -7.31 -3.33
N LEU A 43 2.88 -7.49 -2.19
CA LEU A 43 2.35 -7.09 -0.88
C LEU A 43 2.03 -5.59 -0.82
N ALA A 44 2.94 -4.75 -1.32
CA ALA A 44 2.75 -3.30 -1.37
C ALA A 44 1.49 -2.92 -2.18
N VAL A 45 1.33 -3.54 -3.35
CA VAL A 45 0.19 -3.32 -4.24
C VAL A 45 -1.12 -3.72 -3.57
N ILE A 46 -1.17 -4.91 -2.95
CA ILE A 46 -2.37 -5.38 -2.23
C ILE A 46 -2.69 -4.47 -1.04
N SER A 47 -1.68 -4.01 -0.30
CA SER A 47 -1.85 -3.14 0.85
C SER A 47 -2.42 -1.76 0.50
N VAL A 48 -2.32 -1.32 -0.75
CA VAL A 48 -2.93 -0.07 -1.25
C VAL A 48 -4.29 -0.34 -1.89
N ILE A 49 -4.40 -1.40 -2.69
CA ILE A 49 -5.65 -1.75 -3.38
C ILE A 49 -6.75 -2.11 -2.37
N TYR A 50 -6.43 -2.88 -1.33
CA TYR A 50 -7.43 -3.34 -0.36
C TYR A 50 -8.17 -2.19 0.35
N PRO A 51 -7.50 -1.22 1.00
CA PRO A 51 -8.20 -0.09 1.62
C PRO A 51 -8.90 0.79 0.59
N GLY A 52 -8.32 0.99 -0.60
CA GLY A 52 -8.99 1.73 -1.69
C GLY A 52 -10.30 1.07 -2.13
N PHE A 53 -10.32 -0.27 -2.23
CA PHE A 53 -11.50 -1.03 -2.60
C PHE A 53 -12.58 -0.99 -1.50
N VAL A 54 -12.18 -1.13 -0.24
CA VAL A 54 -13.11 -1.02 0.90
C VAL A 54 -13.71 0.39 0.95
N LEU A 55 -12.90 1.44 0.82
CA LEU A 55 -13.39 2.81 0.91
C LEU A 55 -14.33 3.16 -0.26
N PHE A 56 -14.04 2.70 -1.47
CA PHE A 56 -14.78 3.09 -2.67
C PHE A 56 -16.01 2.20 -2.95
N PHE A 57 -15.94 0.91 -2.63
CA PHE A 57 -16.95 -0.09 -3.01
C PHE A 57 -17.81 -0.56 -1.83
N VAL A 58 -17.26 -0.59 -0.60
CA VAL A 58 -17.99 -1.04 0.60
C VAL A 58 -18.61 0.13 1.36
N HIS A 59 -18.01 1.33 1.31
CA HIS A 59 -18.53 2.51 2.01
C HIS A 59 -19.48 3.40 1.16
N ARG A 60 -19.82 2.97 -0.07
CA ARG A 60 -20.82 3.64 -0.93
C ARG A 60 -22.22 3.08 -0.67
#